data_AF-R6YLI2-F1
#
_entry.id   AF-R6YLI2-F1
#
_cell.length_a   1.000
_cell.length_b   1.000
_cell.length_c   1.000
_cell.angle_alpha   90.00
_cell.angle_beta   90.00
_cell.angle_gamma   90.00
#
_symmetry.space_group_name_H-M   'P 1'
#
loop_
_entity.id
_entity.type
_entity.pdbx_description
1 polymer ?
#
loop_
_entity_poly.entity_id
_entity_poly.type
_entity_poly.pdbx_seq_one_letter_code
_entity_poly.pdbx_strand_id
1 'polypeptide(L)'
;MNREVKFRGKRKDINVWAYGDLLQNNDGSASIRTNLNTWRENHDDVDAYGDNLSVDIDTVGQFTGLYDKNKKEIYEGDIVKAPLLDPIFGDVIKDAFCNAEIRFNKGSFVVSYYKREHNIYLSDLYKRIEVIGNIFDNKELLED
;
A
#
# COMPACT_ATOMS: atom_id res chain seq x y z
N MET A 1 -2.42 1.87 21.65
CA MET A 1 -1.84 1.06 20.56
C MET A 1 -1.02 1.99 19.70
N ASN A 2 0.26 1.72 19.49
CA ASN A 2 1.13 2.56 18.67
C ASN A 2 1.17 1.97 17.27
N ARG A 3 0.50 2.63 16.32
CA ARG A 3 0.62 2.31 14.89
C ARG A 3 1.84 3.05 14.36
N GLU A 4 2.74 2.35 13.69
CA GLU A 4 3.84 3.00 12.98
C GLU A 4 3.27 3.88 11.86
N VAL A 5 3.71 5.14 11.83
CA VAL A 5 3.36 6.08 10.77
C VAL A 5 4.53 6.10 9.81
N LYS A 6 4.31 5.52 8.63
CA LYS A 6 5.29 5.43 7.55
C LYS A 6 4.57 5.60 6.23
N PHE A 7 5.24 6.19 5.25
CA PHE A 7 4.73 6.43 3.91
C PHE A 7 5.71 5.92 2.87
N ARG A 8 5.20 5.68 1.67
CA ARG A 8 6.00 5.45 0.47
C ARG A 8 5.55 6.36 -0.67
N GLY A 9 6.41 6.59 -1.64
CA GLY A 9 6.07 7.26 -2.91
C GLY A 9 7.10 6.96 -3.98
N LYS A 10 6.70 6.93 -5.25
CA LYS A 10 7.64 6.77 -6.37
C LYS A 10 8.39 8.07 -6.62
N ARG A 11 9.71 7.97 -6.69
CA ARG A 11 10.57 9.12 -6.96
C ARG A 11 10.43 9.59 -8.41
N LYS A 12 10.46 10.92 -8.58
CA LYS A 12 10.31 11.56 -9.90
C LYS A 12 11.54 11.40 -10.80
N ASP A 13 12.72 11.21 -10.21
CA ASP A 13 14.01 11.19 -10.92
C ASP A 13 14.35 9.82 -11.52
N ILE A 14 14.12 8.74 -10.76
CA ILE A 14 14.55 7.38 -11.15
C ILE A 14 13.44 6.33 -11.09
N ASN A 15 12.18 6.71 -10.78
CA ASN A 15 11.00 5.83 -10.77
C ASN A 15 11.12 4.61 -9.82
N VAL A 16 11.91 4.72 -8.74
CA VAL A 16 11.97 3.74 -7.64
C VAL A 16 11.15 4.22 -6.44
N TRP A 17 10.73 3.29 -5.58
CA TRP A 17 10.00 3.63 -4.36
C TRP A 17 10.92 4.20 -3.28
N ALA A 18 10.51 5.31 -2.68
CA ALA A 18 11.10 5.88 -1.47
C ALA A 18 10.20 5.59 -0.26
N TYR A 19 10.78 5.30 0.90
CA TYR A 19 10.07 4.97 2.14
C TYR A 19 10.53 5.86 3.31
N GLY A 20 9.59 6.39 4.09
CA GLY A 20 9.90 7.32 5.18
C GLY A 20 8.75 8.22 5.61
N ASP A 21 9.10 9.42 6.07
CA ASP A 21 8.16 10.44 6.53
C ASP A 21 7.68 11.31 5.36
N LEU A 22 6.38 11.48 5.22
CA LEU A 22 5.80 12.33 4.18
C LEU A 22 5.97 13.81 4.53
N LEU A 23 6.57 14.57 3.62
CA LEU A 23 6.64 16.02 3.64
C LEU A 23 5.79 16.57 2.50
N GLN A 24 4.86 17.48 2.81
CA GLN A 24 4.06 18.20 1.82
C GLN A 24 4.39 19.69 1.87
N ASN A 25 4.68 20.26 0.70
CA ASN A 25 5.01 21.67 0.55
C ASN A 25 3.78 22.48 0.15
N ASN A 26 3.85 23.80 0.35
CA ASN A 26 2.75 24.72 0.01
C ASN A 26 2.43 24.78 -1.49
N ASP A 27 3.35 24.37 -2.35
CA ASP A 27 3.17 24.31 -3.81
C ASP A 27 2.49 23.00 -4.26
N GLY A 28 2.10 22.13 -3.33
CA GLY A 28 1.49 20.83 -3.60
C GLY A 28 2.49 19.72 -3.92
N SER A 29 3.80 20.01 -3.96
CA SER A 29 4.83 18.98 -4.10
C SER A 29 4.97 18.16 -2.81
N ALA A 30 5.40 16.90 -2.97
CA ALA A 30 5.71 16.03 -1.86
C ALA A 30 7.11 15.42 -1.98
N SER A 31 7.69 15.15 -0.81
CA SER A 31 8.90 14.35 -0.68
C SER A 31 8.76 13.33 0.44
N ILE A 32 9.52 12.26 0.34
CA ILE A 32 9.69 11.28 1.40
C ILE A 32 11.04 11.53 2.05
N ARG A 33 11.03 11.87 3.33
CA ARG A 33 12.25 11.98 4.13
C ARG A 33 12.61 10.61 4.67
N THR A 34 13.77 10.10 4.29
CA THR A 34 14.22 8.80 4.83
C THR A 34 14.78 8.99 6.25
N ASN A 35 14.76 7.92 7.04
CA ASN A 35 15.32 7.90 8.38
C ASN A 35 15.94 6.53 8.69
N LEU A 36 16.49 6.35 9.90
CA LEU A 36 17.19 5.10 10.30
C LEU A 36 16.32 3.86 10.15
N ASN A 37 15.00 3.99 10.37
CA ASN A 37 14.08 2.86 10.33
C ASN A 37 13.77 2.43 8.89
N THR A 38 13.84 3.36 7.93
CA THR A 38 13.55 3.11 6.52
C THR A 38 14.77 3.02 5.62
N TRP A 39 15.99 3.23 6.14
CA TRP A 39 17.22 3.07 5.36
C TRP A 39 17.29 1.67 4.72
N ARG A 40 16.95 0.64 5.53
CA ARG A 40 16.16 -0.57 5.24
C ARG A 40 15.63 -0.82 3.83
N GLU A 41 14.79 0.10 3.42
CA GLU A 41 13.85 -0.11 2.33
C GLU A 41 14.26 0.73 1.13
N ASN A 42 15.19 1.67 1.34
CA ASN A 42 15.75 2.56 0.34
C ASN A 42 17.15 2.09 -0.13
N HIS A 43 17.51 0.81 0.12
CA HIS A 43 18.85 0.24 -0.05
C HIS A 43 19.50 0.39 -1.42
N ASP A 44 18.69 0.55 -2.46
CA ASP A 44 19.18 0.75 -3.83
C ASP A 44 19.75 2.15 -4.04
N ASP A 45 19.60 3.04 -3.05
CA ASP A 45 20.20 4.38 -3.03
C ASP A 45 21.02 4.58 -1.73
N VAL A 46 22.33 4.39 -1.86
CA VAL A 46 23.32 4.47 -0.77
C VAL A 46 23.38 5.87 -0.15
N ASP A 47 22.97 6.91 -0.88
CA ASP A 47 23.00 8.30 -0.43
C ASP A 47 21.68 8.76 0.20
N ALA A 48 20.62 7.96 0.11
CA ALA A 48 19.28 8.38 0.50
C ALA A 48 19.11 8.70 2.00
N TYR A 49 20.03 8.31 2.89
CA TYR A 49 19.86 8.46 4.34
C TYR A 49 19.80 9.94 4.79
N GLY A 50 18.64 10.33 5.33
CA GLY A 50 18.40 11.69 5.82
C GLY A 50 18.01 12.69 4.73
N ASP A 51 17.94 12.24 3.47
CA ASP A 51 17.53 13.05 2.33
C ASP A 51 16.01 13.19 2.22
N ASN A 52 15.60 14.28 1.57
CA ASN A 52 14.22 14.52 1.17
C ASN A 52 14.07 14.13 -0.31
N LEU A 53 13.55 12.94 -0.56
CA LEU A 53 13.42 12.38 -1.91
C LEU A 53 12.12 12.89 -2.55
N SER A 54 12.22 13.65 -3.64
CA SER A 54 11.04 14.16 -4.36
C SER A 54 10.25 13.02 -4.99
N VAL A 55 8.95 12.93 -4.67
CA VAL A 55 8.07 11.85 -5.13
C VAL A 55 6.86 12.39 -5.90
N ASP A 56 6.30 11.55 -6.76
CA ASP A 56 4.99 11.79 -7.35
C ASP A 56 3.90 11.68 -6.28
N ILE A 57 3.17 12.78 -6.05
CA ILE A 57 2.13 12.89 -5.02
C ILE A 57 1.04 11.84 -5.22
N ASP A 58 0.72 11.48 -6.47
CA ASP A 58 -0.34 10.53 -6.79
C ASP A 58 0.02 9.10 -6.41
N THR A 59 1.31 8.84 -6.19
CA THR A 59 1.84 7.53 -5.77
C THR A 59 2.03 7.40 -4.26
N VAL A 60 1.79 8.49 -3.51
CA VAL A 60 1.96 8.49 -2.07
C VAL A 60 0.95 7.56 -1.42
N GLY A 61 1.44 6.58 -0.68
CA GLY A 61 0.62 5.62 0.05
C GLY A 61 1.09 5.46 1.49
N GLN A 62 0.14 5.40 2.43
CA GLN A 62 0.46 5.17 3.83
C GLN A 62 0.63 3.67 4.14
N PHE A 63 1.59 3.34 5.00
CA PHE A 63 1.65 2.03 5.64
C PHE A 63 0.41 1.84 6.51
N THR A 64 -0.30 0.74 6.33
CA THR A 64 -1.54 0.45 7.07
C THR A 64 -1.30 0.11 8.54
N GLY A 65 -0.06 -0.22 8.91
CA GLY A 65 0.27 -0.78 10.23
C GLY A 65 0.07 -2.29 10.34
N LEU A 66 -0.30 -2.96 9.24
CA LEU A 66 -0.57 -4.39 9.18
C LEU A 66 0.37 -5.07 8.19
N TYR A 67 0.64 -6.35 8.46
CA TYR A 67 1.49 -7.20 7.63
C TYR A 67 0.66 -8.33 7.05
N ASP A 68 0.88 -8.68 5.80
CA ASP A 68 0.21 -9.80 5.15
C ASP A 68 0.62 -11.16 5.77
N LYS A 69 0.08 -12.26 5.23
CA LYS A 69 0.39 -13.61 5.72
C LYS A 69 1.89 -13.98 5.63
N ASN A 70 2.64 -13.30 4.75
CA ASN A 70 4.07 -13.49 4.52
C ASN A 70 4.93 -12.47 5.29
N LYS A 71 4.33 -11.72 6.22
CA LYS A 71 4.97 -10.65 7.00
C LYS A 71 5.46 -9.48 6.15
N LYS A 72 4.91 -9.29 4.95
CA LYS A 72 5.18 -8.11 4.13
C LYS A 72 4.25 -6.98 4.57
N GLU A 73 4.80 -5.78 4.69
CA GLU A 73 4.01 -4.60 5.01
C GLU A 73 2.95 -4.33 3.94
N ILE A 74 1.78 -3.90 4.39
CA ILE A 74 0.66 -3.55 3.51
C ILE A 74 0.52 -2.03 3.49
N TYR A 75 0.54 -1.45 2.31
CA TYR A 75 0.38 -0.01 2.05
C TYR A 75 -0.90 0.27 1.26
N GLU A 76 -1.36 1.52 1.29
CA GLU A 76 -2.34 2.00 0.32
C GLU A 76 -1.86 1.78 -1.13
N GLY A 77 -2.81 1.40 -1.98
CA GLY A 77 -2.55 1.07 -3.38
C GLY A 77 -1.90 -0.30 -3.61
N ASP A 78 -1.60 -1.08 -2.55
CA ASP A 78 -1.19 -2.47 -2.75
C ASP A 78 -2.31 -3.30 -3.38
N ILE A 79 -1.91 -4.25 -4.23
CA ILE A 79 -2.78 -5.27 -4.78
C ILE A 79 -2.49 -6.56 -4.02
N VAL A 80 -3.56 -7.16 -3.49
CA VAL A 80 -3.49 -8.35 -2.67
C VAL A 80 -4.24 -9.50 -3.32
N LYS A 81 -3.67 -10.71 -3.23
CA LYS A 81 -4.42 -11.95 -3.43
C LYS A 81 -5.25 -12.20 -2.19
N ALA A 82 -6.56 -11.97 -2.28
CA ALA A 82 -7.49 -12.07 -1.17
C ALA A 82 -8.50 -13.20 -1.39
N PRO A 83 -9.07 -13.78 -0.31
CA PRO A 83 -10.20 -14.70 -0.44
C PRO A 83 -11.32 -14.05 -1.25
N LEU A 84 -11.92 -14.80 -2.16
CA LEU A 84 -13.03 -14.35 -2.98
C LEU A 84 -14.25 -14.07 -2.09
N LEU A 85 -15.01 -13.04 -2.43
CA LEU A 85 -16.26 -12.71 -1.77
C LEU A 85 -17.42 -13.34 -2.53
N ASP A 86 -18.48 -13.73 -1.83
CA ASP A 86 -19.77 -13.96 -2.47
C ASP A 86 -20.37 -12.59 -2.86
N PRO A 87 -20.64 -12.31 -4.14
CA PRO A 87 -21.12 -11.00 -4.57
C PRO A 87 -22.55 -10.70 -4.10
N ILE A 88 -23.33 -11.72 -3.71
CA ILE A 88 -24.71 -11.58 -3.26
C ILE A 88 -24.75 -11.42 -1.73
N PHE A 89 -24.02 -12.27 -1.01
CA PHE A 89 -24.08 -12.35 0.46
C PHE A 89 -22.95 -11.59 1.16
N GLY A 90 -21.86 -11.29 0.47
CA GLY A 90 -20.70 -10.60 1.04
C GLY A 90 -19.83 -11.49 1.93
N ASP A 91 -20.05 -12.81 1.92
CA ASP A 91 -19.30 -13.78 2.70
C ASP A 91 -18.01 -14.22 2.00
N VAL A 92 -17.01 -14.62 2.77
CA VAL A 92 -15.77 -15.18 2.21
C VAL A 92 -16.02 -16.59 1.66
N ILE A 93 -15.77 -16.79 0.37
CA ILE A 93 -15.79 -18.09 -0.28
C ILE A 93 -14.49 -18.83 0.06
N LYS A 94 -14.63 -20.02 0.64
CA LYS A 94 -13.50 -20.86 1.01
C LYS A 94 -12.77 -21.38 -0.25
N ASP A 95 -11.45 -21.38 -0.19
CA ASP A 95 -10.55 -21.93 -1.22
C ASP A 95 -10.65 -21.26 -2.61
N ALA A 96 -11.28 -20.08 -2.70
CA ALA A 96 -11.32 -19.24 -3.89
C ALA A 96 -10.64 -17.89 -3.61
N PHE A 97 -9.96 -17.32 -4.61
CA PHE A 97 -9.20 -16.08 -4.46
C PHE A 97 -9.40 -15.16 -5.65
N CYS A 98 -9.26 -13.86 -5.41
CA CYS A 98 -9.19 -12.82 -6.44
C CYS A 98 -8.15 -11.77 -6.05
N ASN A 99 -7.83 -10.90 -6.99
CA ASN A 99 -6.97 -9.75 -6.73
C ASN A 99 -7.85 -8.57 -6.31
N ALA A 100 -7.41 -7.85 -5.28
CA ALA A 100 -8.14 -6.71 -4.72
C ALA A 100 -7.18 -5.59 -4.32
N GLU A 101 -7.67 -4.36 -4.36
CA GLU A 101 -6.88 -3.17 -4.02
C GLU A 101 -7.01 -2.85 -2.52
N ILE A 102 -5.91 -2.44 -1.88
CA ILE A 102 -5.93 -1.84 -0.54
C ILE A 102 -6.18 -0.35 -0.65
N ARG A 103 -7.22 0.15 0.02
CA ARG A 103 -7.64 1.55 -0.04
C ARG A 103 -8.01 2.10 1.33
N PHE A 104 -7.91 3.41 1.49
CA PHE A 104 -8.59 4.10 2.58
C PHE A 104 -10.04 4.44 2.17
N ASN A 105 -11.02 3.97 2.92
CA ASN A 105 -12.44 4.21 2.65
C ASN A 105 -13.19 4.45 3.96
N LYS A 106 -13.90 5.58 4.05
CA LYS A 106 -14.77 5.95 5.19
C LYS A 106 -14.13 5.74 6.58
N GLY A 107 -12.86 6.12 6.73
CA GLY A 107 -12.16 6.09 8.02
C GLY A 107 -11.40 4.80 8.33
N SER A 108 -11.32 3.83 7.41
CA SER A 108 -10.55 2.60 7.58
C SER A 108 -9.81 2.19 6.32
N PHE A 109 -8.70 1.46 6.49
CA PHE A 109 -8.14 0.66 5.42
C PHE A 109 -9.04 -0.55 5.13
N VAL A 110 -9.27 -0.82 3.85
CA VAL A 110 -10.15 -1.88 3.37
C VAL A 110 -9.49 -2.66 2.24
N VAL A 111 -9.87 -3.93 2.14
CA VAL A 111 -9.71 -4.72 0.91
C VAL A 111 -10.91 -4.43 0.03
N SER A 112 -10.66 -3.84 -1.15
CA SER A 112 -11.67 -3.34 -2.06
C SER A 112 -11.85 -4.29 -3.25
N TYR A 113 -13.01 -4.94 -3.30
CA TYR A 113 -13.41 -5.92 -4.30
C TYR A 113 -14.25 -5.29 -5.42
N TYR A 114 -14.36 -6.00 -6.55
CA TYR A 114 -15.30 -5.72 -7.65
C TYR A 114 -15.38 -4.24 -8.04
N LYS A 115 -14.26 -3.67 -8.51
CA LYS A 115 -14.20 -2.25 -8.91
C LYS A 115 -14.70 -1.28 -7.83
N ARG A 116 -14.46 -1.62 -6.54
CA ARG A 116 -14.76 -0.82 -5.34
C ARG A 116 -16.22 -0.85 -4.89
N GLU A 117 -17.02 -1.78 -5.39
CA GLU A 117 -18.41 -1.97 -4.99
C GLU A 117 -18.53 -2.60 -3.59
N HIS A 118 -17.58 -3.45 -3.21
CA HIS A 118 -17.59 -4.16 -1.93
C HIS A 118 -16.27 -3.92 -1.18
N ASN A 119 -16.37 -3.59 0.11
CA ASN A 119 -15.22 -3.29 0.95
C ASN A 119 -15.29 -4.09 2.25
N ILE A 120 -14.22 -4.80 2.57
CA ILE A 120 -14.06 -5.50 3.85
C ILE A 120 -12.92 -4.82 4.61
N TYR A 121 -13.06 -4.66 5.93
CA TYR A 121 -11.99 -4.07 6.73
C TYR A 121 -10.71 -4.90 6.63
N LEU A 122 -9.59 -4.23 6.37
CA LEU A 122 -8.30 -4.91 6.26
C LEU A 122 -7.94 -5.66 7.56
N SER A 123 -8.34 -5.12 8.71
CA SER A 123 -8.15 -5.75 10.03
C SER A 123 -8.76 -7.16 10.14
N ASP A 124 -9.80 -7.45 9.36
CA ASP A 124 -10.49 -8.74 9.40
C ASP A 124 -9.84 -9.78 8.47
N LEU A 125 -9.05 -9.33 7.48
CA LEU A 125 -8.52 -10.17 6.41
C LEU A 125 -6.98 -10.25 6.35
N TYR A 126 -6.24 -9.32 6.94
CA TYR A 126 -4.77 -9.17 6.72
C TYR A 126 -3.95 -10.46 6.87
N LYS A 127 -4.32 -11.36 7.79
CA LYS A 127 -3.66 -12.67 8.00
C LYS A 127 -3.90 -13.70 6.90
N ARG A 128 -4.83 -13.44 5.98
CA ARG A 128 -5.29 -14.36 4.93
C ARG A 128 -4.96 -13.87 3.52
N ILE A 129 -4.40 -12.66 3.40
CA ILE A 129 -4.05 -12.05 2.11
C ILE A 129 -2.54 -12.08 1.89
N GLU A 130 -2.14 -11.81 0.66
CA GLU A 130 -0.75 -11.71 0.23
C GLU A 130 -0.59 -10.53 -0.72
N VAL A 131 0.37 -9.64 -0.46
CA VAL A 131 0.68 -8.52 -1.34
C VAL A 131 1.43 -9.03 -2.56
N ILE A 132 0.79 -8.94 -3.72
CA ILE A 132 1.29 -9.44 -5.01
C ILE A 132 1.76 -8.35 -5.97
N GLY A 133 1.49 -7.07 -5.66
CA GLY A 133 1.86 -5.93 -6.48
C GLY A 133 1.28 -4.64 -5.94
N ASN A 134 1.25 -3.59 -6.76
CA ASN A 134 0.57 -2.33 -6.45
C ASN A 134 -0.03 -1.70 -7.71
N ILE A 135 -0.97 -0.77 -7.56
CA ILE A 135 -1.69 -0.13 -8.67
C ILE A 135 -0.84 0.78 -9.57
N PHE A 136 0.42 1.03 -9.23
CA PHE A 136 1.32 1.88 -10.02
C PHE A 136 2.25 1.05 -10.89
N ASP A 137 2.71 -0.10 -10.38
CA ASP A 137 3.61 -1.03 -11.07
C ASP A 137 2.90 -2.20 -11.74
N ASN A 138 1.72 -2.58 -11.25
CA ASN A 138 1.05 -3.84 -11.60
C ASN A 138 -0.45 -3.66 -11.88
N LYS A 139 -0.81 -2.65 -12.67
CA LYS A 139 -2.20 -2.34 -13.00
C LYS A 139 -2.93 -3.53 -13.63
N GLU A 140 -2.22 -4.31 -14.42
CA GLU A 140 -2.70 -5.53 -15.08
C GLU A 140 -3.22 -6.58 -14.10
N LEU A 141 -2.80 -6.57 -12.83
CA LEU A 141 -3.29 -7.52 -11.82
C LEU A 141 -4.74 -7.26 -11.39
N LEU A 142 -5.31 -6.09 -11.72
CA LEU A 142 -6.73 -5.78 -11.46
C LEU A 142 -7.58 -5.80 -12.75
N GLU A 143 -6.95 -6.11 -13.88
CA GLU A 143 -7.64 -6.28 -15.15
C GLU A 143 -8.06 -7.75 -15.27
N ASP A 144 -9.38 -7.99 -15.20
CA ASP A 144 -10.03 -9.24 -15.62
C ASP A 144 -10.59 -9.09 -17.05
#